data_AF-R7FTE9-F1
#
_entry.id   AF-R7FTE9-F1
#
_cell.length_a   1.000
_cell.length_b   1.000
_cell.length_c   1.000
_cell.angle_alpha   90.00
_cell.angle_beta   90.00
_cell.angle_gamma   90.00
#
_symmetry.space_group_name_H-M   'P 1'
#
loop_
_entity.id
_entity.type
_entity.pdbx_description
1 polymer ?
#
loop_
_entity_poly.entity_id
_entity_poly.type
_entity_poly.pdbx_seq_one_letter_code
_entity_poly.pdbx_strand_id
1 'polypeptide(L)'
;MKLEFGVGACGVLFGMTPKDVVNVLGMPDKINVCEDDEIYGQTYIYNREMMMVWFEREKDMRVTLIQCFSPEMTVFGKKVFLREKDDVMRLVKSAGCTRFSENDTPTEETVFFDDIAAWFNFEFGKLSYVELGVFFNESTGEEIWSFGE
;
A
#
# COMPACT_ATOMS: atom_id res chain seq x y z
N MET A 1 5.04 -7.38 10.00
CA MET A 1 5.31 -6.80 8.66
C MET A 1 5.78 -5.35 8.84
N LYS A 2 6.91 -4.95 8.27
CA LYS A 2 7.36 -3.55 8.27
C LYS A 2 6.93 -2.89 6.96
N LEU A 3 6.29 -1.72 7.05
CA LEU A 3 5.93 -0.92 5.87
C LEU A 3 7.04 0.10 5.61
N GLU A 4 7.47 0.20 4.35
CA GLU A 4 8.49 1.15 3.91
C GLU A 4 7.89 2.06 2.84
N PHE A 5 7.40 3.23 3.27
CA PHE A 5 6.70 4.19 2.41
C PHE A 5 7.58 4.64 1.23
N GLY A 6 7.00 4.69 0.03
CA GLY A 6 7.72 4.94 -1.23
C GLY A 6 8.59 3.78 -1.71
N VAL A 7 8.75 2.72 -0.92
CA VAL A 7 9.63 1.57 -1.21
C VAL A 7 8.83 0.30 -1.47
N GLY A 8 8.02 -0.13 -0.50
CA GLY A 8 7.16 -1.31 -0.59
C GLY A 8 7.00 -2.05 0.74
N ALA A 9 6.73 -3.36 0.67
CA ALA A 9 6.52 -4.21 1.85
C ALA A 9 6.91 -5.67 1.59
N CYS A 10 7.39 -6.36 2.63
CA CYS A 10 7.81 -7.78 2.55
C CYS A 10 8.79 -8.11 1.41
N GLY A 11 9.68 -7.17 1.07
CA GLY A 11 10.66 -7.34 -0.01
C GLY A 11 10.08 -7.13 -1.42
N VAL A 12 8.77 -6.94 -1.56
CA VAL A 12 8.15 -6.45 -2.79
C VAL A 12 8.35 -4.95 -2.86
N LEU A 13 8.91 -4.49 -3.97
CA LEU A 13 9.26 -3.11 -4.23
C LEU A 13 8.42 -2.54 -5.36
N PHE A 14 8.11 -1.25 -5.30
CA PHE A 14 7.45 -0.56 -6.42
C PHE A 14 8.29 -0.63 -7.69
N GLY A 15 7.65 -0.93 -8.82
CA GLY A 15 8.32 -1.12 -10.11
C GLY A 15 8.64 -2.58 -10.46
N MET A 16 8.52 -3.51 -9.51
CA MET A 16 8.67 -4.95 -9.78
C MET A 16 7.63 -5.46 -10.78
N THR A 17 8.03 -6.41 -11.63
CA THR A 17 7.10 -7.13 -12.50
C THR A 17 6.46 -8.30 -11.75
N PRO A 18 5.40 -8.94 -12.29
CA PRO A 18 4.79 -10.09 -11.64
C PRO A 18 5.77 -11.25 -11.45
N LYS A 19 6.71 -11.41 -12.39
CA LYS A 19 7.79 -12.39 -12.29
C LYS A 19 8.73 -12.09 -11.12
N ASP A 20 9.07 -10.82 -10.91
CA ASP A 20 9.95 -10.42 -9.81
C ASP A 20 9.28 -10.66 -8.46
N VAL A 21 7.99 -10.33 -8.34
CA VAL A 21 7.21 -10.61 -7.14
C VAL A 21 7.17 -12.10 -6.82
N VAL A 22 7.00 -12.97 -7.83
CA VAL A 22 7.07 -14.43 -7.67
C VAL A 22 8.46 -14.90 -7.24
N ASN A 23 9.53 -14.26 -7.71
CA ASN A 23 10.89 -14.60 -7.27
C ASN A 23 11.13 -14.23 -5.79
N VAL A 24 10.47 -13.19 -5.29
CA VAL A 24 10.59 -12.72 -3.90
C VAL A 24 9.72 -13.53 -2.94
N LEU A 25 8.44 -13.70 -3.27
CA LEU A 25 7.44 -14.26 -2.36
C LEU A 25 7.00 -15.69 -2.71
N GLY A 26 7.40 -16.19 -3.88
CA GLY A 26 6.83 -17.40 -4.46
C GLY A 26 5.50 -17.14 -5.16
N MET A 27 4.83 -18.23 -5.56
CA MET A 27 3.53 -18.14 -6.23
C MET A 27 2.47 -17.56 -5.29
N PRO A 28 1.61 -16.65 -5.77
CA PRO A 28 0.50 -16.15 -4.97
C PRO A 28 -0.53 -17.25 -4.71
N ASP A 29 -1.25 -17.15 -3.60
CA ASP A 29 -2.37 -18.04 -3.29
C ASP A 29 -3.54 -17.85 -4.26
N LYS A 30 -3.74 -16.62 -4.73
CA LYS A 30 -4.75 -16.28 -5.72
C LYS A 30 -4.27 -15.16 -6.64
N ILE A 31 -4.63 -15.26 -7.91
CA ILE A 31 -4.49 -14.19 -8.90
C ILE A 31 -5.89 -13.73 -9.27
N ASN A 32 -6.14 -12.43 -9.16
CA ASN A 32 -7.34 -11.80 -9.69
C ASN A 32 -6.98 -11.05 -10.97
N VAL A 33 -7.59 -11.39 -12.09
CA VAL A 33 -7.43 -10.61 -13.34
C VAL A 33 -8.50 -9.53 -13.35
N CYS A 34 -8.10 -8.28 -13.49
CA CYS A 34 -8.99 -7.13 -13.39
C CYS A 34 -9.45 -6.73 -14.79
N GLU A 35 -10.18 -7.61 -15.49
CA GLU A 35 -10.52 -7.43 -16.92
C GLU A 35 -11.27 -6.12 -17.21
N ASP A 36 -12.18 -5.72 -16.32
CA ASP A 36 -13.00 -4.50 -16.44
C ASP A 36 -12.40 -3.27 -15.73
N ASP A 37 -11.19 -3.39 -15.17
CA ASP A 37 -10.49 -2.27 -14.51
C ASP A 37 -9.59 -1.55 -15.50
N GLU A 38 -9.80 -0.23 -15.63
CA GLU A 38 -9.05 0.62 -16.56
C GLU A 38 -7.59 0.83 -16.11
N ILE A 39 -7.33 0.76 -14.80
CA ILE A 39 -6.02 1.04 -14.21
C ILE A 39 -5.25 -0.26 -14.02
N TYR A 40 -5.84 -1.22 -13.31
CA TYR A 40 -5.15 -2.43 -12.89
C TYR A 40 -5.36 -3.59 -13.85
N GLY A 41 -4.27 -4.33 -14.11
CA GLY A 41 -4.31 -5.52 -14.96
C GLY A 41 -4.60 -6.79 -14.17
N GLN A 42 -3.96 -6.91 -13.01
CA GLN A 42 -4.15 -8.04 -12.11
C GLN A 42 -3.72 -7.70 -10.68
N THR A 43 -4.11 -8.55 -9.74
CA THR A 43 -3.71 -8.48 -8.34
C THR A 43 -3.26 -9.86 -7.87
N TYR A 44 -2.12 -9.91 -7.18
CA TYR A 44 -1.62 -11.11 -6.52
C TYR A 44 -1.96 -11.05 -5.04
N ILE A 45 -2.52 -12.15 -4.51
CA ILE A 45 -2.97 -12.25 -3.12
C ILE A 45 -2.09 -13.28 -2.41
N TYR A 46 -1.47 -12.85 -1.32
CA TYR A 46 -0.60 -13.64 -0.46
C TYR A 46 -1.21 -13.76 0.93
N ASN A 47 -1.77 -14.93 1.24
CA ASN A 47 -2.49 -15.18 2.49
C ASN A 47 -1.56 -15.21 3.70
N ARG A 48 -0.36 -15.80 3.53
CA ARG A 48 0.63 -15.92 4.61
C ARG A 48 1.13 -14.55 5.05
N GLU A 49 1.42 -13.67 4.10
CA GLU A 49 1.88 -12.31 4.34
C GLU A 49 0.71 -11.37 4.68
N MET A 50 -0.54 -11.79 4.40
CA MET A 50 -1.75 -10.95 4.48
C MET A 50 -1.58 -9.66 3.67
N MET A 51 -1.24 -9.84 2.39
CA MET A 51 -0.87 -8.76 1.50
C MET A 51 -1.47 -8.96 0.10
N MET A 52 -1.84 -7.86 -0.55
CA MET A 52 -2.23 -7.84 -1.96
C MET A 52 -1.31 -6.91 -2.73
N VAL A 53 -0.86 -7.37 -3.90
CA VAL A 53 0.07 -6.64 -4.78
C VAL A 53 -0.63 -6.37 -6.10
N TRP A 54 -0.79 -5.09 -6.44
CA TRP A 54 -1.55 -4.64 -7.60
C TRP A 54 -0.61 -4.20 -8.71
N PHE A 55 -0.93 -4.60 -9.94
CA PHE A 55 -0.11 -4.33 -11.12
C PHE A 55 -0.88 -3.47 -12.12
N GLU A 56 -0.30 -2.34 -12.53
CA GLU A 56 -0.96 -1.35 -13.37
C GLU A 56 -0.68 -1.57 -14.85
N ARG A 57 -1.72 -1.47 -15.69
CA ARG A 57 -1.66 -1.78 -17.13
C ARG A 57 -0.75 -0.80 -17.88
N GLU A 58 -0.95 0.49 -17.63
CA GLU A 58 -0.22 1.57 -18.31
C GLU A 58 1.24 1.68 -17.86
N LYS A 59 1.61 0.95 -16.80
CA LYS A 59 2.97 0.89 -16.24
C LYS A 59 3.64 -0.44 -16.52
N ASP A 60 3.36 -1.04 -17.68
CA ASP A 60 3.93 -2.34 -18.10
C ASP A 60 3.74 -3.46 -17.06
N MET A 61 2.58 -3.49 -16.40
CA MET A 61 2.26 -4.45 -15.34
C MET A 61 3.23 -4.39 -14.15
N ARG A 62 3.69 -3.19 -13.79
CA ARG A 62 4.54 -2.99 -12.60
C ARG A 62 3.72 -2.80 -11.34
N VAL A 63 4.32 -3.14 -10.20
CA VAL A 63 3.75 -2.87 -8.88
C VAL A 63 3.66 -1.37 -8.65
N THR A 64 2.44 -0.86 -8.49
CA THR A 64 2.16 0.55 -8.15
C THR A 64 1.39 0.71 -6.84
N LEU A 65 0.75 -0.35 -6.35
CA LEU A 65 0.01 -0.36 -5.09
C LEU A 65 0.20 -1.66 -4.32
N ILE A 66 0.39 -1.57 -3.00
CA ILE A 66 0.46 -2.71 -2.09
C ILE A 66 -0.51 -2.49 -0.92
N GLN A 67 -1.44 -3.42 -0.72
CA GLN A 67 -2.36 -3.44 0.41
C GLN A 67 -1.86 -4.41 1.49
N CYS A 68 -1.82 -3.95 2.74
CA CYS A 68 -1.26 -4.67 3.88
C CYS A 68 -2.30 -4.84 5.00
N PHE A 69 -2.68 -6.09 5.26
CA PHE A 69 -3.72 -6.47 6.23
C PHE A 69 -3.16 -7.16 7.48
N SER A 70 -1.85 -7.39 7.55
CA SER A 70 -1.22 -8.15 8.62
C SER A 70 -1.45 -7.50 10.01
N PRO A 71 -1.95 -8.23 11.03
CA PRO A 71 -2.05 -7.75 12.42
C PRO A 71 -0.71 -7.34 13.03
N GLU A 72 0.37 -7.91 12.50
CA GLU A 72 1.75 -7.62 12.89
C GLU A 72 2.35 -6.46 12.09
N MET A 73 1.54 -5.71 11.33
CA MET A 73 2.03 -4.57 10.56
C MET A 73 2.48 -3.44 11.48
N THR A 74 3.61 -2.83 11.16
CA THR A 74 4.15 -1.69 11.90
C THR A 74 4.31 -0.48 11.01
N VAL A 75 3.81 0.66 11.50
CA VAL A 75 4.00 2.00 10.92
C VAL A 75 4.88 2.79 11.88
N PHE A 76 5.99 3.35 11.39
CA PHE A 76 7.01 4.03 12.20
C PHE A 76 7.45 3.22 13.44
N GLY A 77 7.57 1.89 13.29
CA GLY A 77 7.99 0.98 14.35
C GLY A 77 6.93 0.64 15.40
N LYS A 78 5.67 1.07 15.23
CA LYS A 78 4.55 0.75 16.13
C LYS A 78 3.52 -0.13 15.42
N LYS A 79 3.03 -1.17 16.10
CA LYS A 79 1.89 -1.97 15.60
C LYS A 79 0.64 -1.10 15.53
N VAL A 80 -0.09 -1.13 14.42
CA VAL A 80 -1.24 -0.23 14.19
C VAL A 80 -2.57 -0.93 13.91
N PHE A 81 -2.57 -2.24 13.61
CA PHE A 81 -3.81 -2.97 13.32
C PHE A 81 -4.81 -2.89 14.48
N LEU A 82 -6.08 -2.66 14.16
CA LEU A 82 -7.19 -2.44 15.08
C LEU A 82 -7.01 -1.30 16.10
N ARG A 83 -6.03 -0.41 15.90
CA ARG A 83 -5.95 0.82 16.70
C ARG A 83 -7.00 1.83 16.23
N GLU A 84 -7.42 2.64 17.17
CA GLU A 84 -8.33 3.76 16.93
C GLU A 84 -7.71 4.76 15.95
N LYS A 85 -8.56 5.34 15.08
CA LYS A 85 -8.16 6.35 14.09
C LYS A 85 -7.31 7.46 14.70
N ASP A 86 -7.75 8.06 15.80
CA ASP A 86 -7.02 9.13 16.47
C ASP A 86 -5.60 8.73 16.92
N ASP A 87 -5.41 7.48 17.34
CA ASP A 87 -4.09 6.98 17.74
C ASP A 87 -3.16 6.82 16.54
N VAL A 88 -3.68 6.28 15.44
CA VAL A 88 -2.92 6.11 14.19
C VAL A 88 -2.58 7.48 13.60
N MET A 89 -3.55 8.41 13.56
CA MET A 89 -3.35 9.76 13.08
C MET A 89 -2.31 10.52 13.89
N ARG A 90 -2.35 10.42 15.23
CA ARG A 90 -1.32 11.03 16.09
C ARG A 90 0.06 10.45 15.83
N LEU A 91 0.16 9.13 15.65
CA LEU A 91 1.41 8.45 15.32
C LEU A 91 1.99 8.99 14.01
N VAL A 92 1.21 9.01 12.94
CA VAL A 92 1.65 9.46 11.62
C VAL A 92 2.03 10.94 11.62
N LYS A 93 1.22 11.80 12.26
CA LYS A 93 1.54 13.22 12.43
C LYS A 93 2.80 13.46 13.27
N SER A 94 3.05 12.65 14.30
CA SER A 94 4.28 12.75 15.10
C SER A 94 5.55 12.39 14.32
N ALA A 95 5.42 11.67 13.21
CA ALA A 95 6.51 11.38 12.28
C ALA A 95 6.76 12.50 11.26
N GLY A 96 5.99 13.60 11.32
CA GLY A 96 6.16 14.77 10.45
C GLY A 96 5.21 14.81 9.24
N CYS A 97 4.36 13.79 9.05
CA CYS A 97 3.39 13.75 7.97
C CYS A 97 2.17 14.63 8.32
N THR A 98 1.98 15.72 7.60
CA THR A 98 0.98 16.76 7.90
C THR A 98 0.06 17.07 6.73
N ARG A 99 0.40 16.66 5.51
CA ARG A 99 -0.44 16.75 4.33
C ARG A 99 -1.29 15.48 4.21
N PHE A 100 -2.59 15.63 4.42
CA PHE A 100 -3.53 14.52 4.30
C PHE A 100 -4.92 14.98 3.84
N SER A 101 -5.66 14.06 3.25
CA SER A 101 -7.07 14.18 2.93
C SER A 101 -7.85 13.02 3.53
N GLU A 102 -9.09 13.27 3.92
CA GLU A 102 -9.98 12.25 4.48
C GLU A 102 -11.20 12.06 3.57
N ASN A 103 -11.68 10.82 3.52
CA ASN A 103 -12.96 10.45 2.92
C ASN A 103 -13.67 9.48 3.88
N ASP A 104 -14.92 9.76 4.18
CA ASP A 104 -15.65 9.08 5.24
C ASP A 104 -17.07 8.71 4.82
N THR A 105 -17.43 7.48 5.18
CA THR A 105 -18.77 6.91 5.11
C THR A 105 -19.17 6.46 6.52
N PRO A 106 -20.43 6.05 6.77
CA PRO A 106 -20.87 5.68 8.11
C PRO A 106 -20.06 4.56 8.79
N THR A 107 -19.43 3.68 8.02
CA THR A 107 -18.72 2.50 8.55
C THR A 107 -17.26 2.42 8.11
N GLU A 108 -16.88 3.15 7.07
CA GLU A 108 -15.55 3.11 6.48
C GLU A 108 -15.00 4.53 6.39
N GLU A 109 -13.78 4.72 6.87
CA GLU A 109 -13.06 5.97 6.78
C GLU A 109 -11.69 5.71 6.16
N THR A 110 -11.28 6.57 5.24
CA THR A 110 -9.96 6.50 4.61
C THR A 110 -9.24 7.81 4.84
N VAL A 111 -7.99 7.73 5.31
CA VAL A 111 -7.09 8.87 5.38
C VAL A 111 -5.92 8.65 4.45
N PHE A 112 -5.77 9.51 3.45
CA PHE A 112 -4.60 9.53 2.58
C PHE A 112 -3.58 10.55 3.08
N PHE A 113 -2.33 10.14 3.29
CA PHE A 113 -1.22 11.02 3.60
C PHE A 113 -0.33 11.21 2.37
N ASP A 114 -0.28 12.44 1.83
CA ASP A 114 0.53 12.77 0.66
C ASP A 114 2.02 12.56 0.93
N ASP A 115 2.49 12.92 2.13
CA ASP A 115 3.91 12.89 2.51
C ASP A 115 4.55 11.50 2.41
N ILE A 116 3.72 10.45 2.46
CA ILE A 116 4.14 9.05 2.44
C ILE A 116 3.36 8.21 1.43
N ALA A 117 2.60 8.86 0.54
CA ALA A 117 1.72 8.27 -0.47
C ALA A 117 1.02 7.00 0.05
N ALA A 118 0.29 7.12 1.16
CA ALA A 118 -0.31 5.97 1.83
C ALA A 118 -1.75 6.25 2.30
N TRP A 119 -2.62 5.27 2.12
CA TRP A 119 -3.98 5.28 2.61
C TRP A 119 -4.09 4.42 3.87
N PHE A 120 -4.69 4.97 4.90
CA PHE A 120 -5.03 4.29 6.13
C PHE A 120 -6.53 4.07 6.11
N ASN A 121 -6.94 2.80 6.00
CA ASN A 121 -8.33 2.41 5.86
C ASN A 121 -8.84 1.89 7.20
N PHE A 122 -9.89 2.53 7.70
CA PHE A 122 -10.51 2.26 8.99
C PHE A 122 -11.92 1.71 8.77
N GLU A 123 -12.27 0.70 9.55
CA GLU A 123 -13.61 0.15 9.63
C GLU A 123 -14.09 0.29 11.07
N PHE A 124 -15.24 0.91 11.28
CA PHE A 124 -15.80 1.19 12.60
C PHE A 124 -14.79 1.88 13.54
N GLY A 125 -14.07 2.88 13.03
CA GLY A 125 -13.07 3.68 13.75
C GLY A 125 -11.73 2.99 13.99
N LYS A 126 -11.55 1.74 13.54
CA LYS A 126 -10.34 0.94 13.77
C LYS A 126 -9.60 0.65 12.48
N LEU A 127 -8.27 0.74 12.53
CA LEU A 127 -7.46 0.47 11.34
C LEU A 127 -7.64 -0.99 10.89
N SER A 128 -8.13 -1.15 9.67
CA SER A 128 -8.33 -2.43 8.98
C SER A 128 -7.09 -2.79 8.16
N TYR A 129 -6.64 -1.89 7.28
CA TYR A 129 -5.46 -2.12 6.44
C TYR A 129 -4.79 -0.81 6.00
N VAL A 130 -3.58 -0.92 5.50
CA VAL A 130 -2.81 0.20 4.94
C VAL A 130 -2.50 -0.07 3.48
N GLU A 131 -2.68 0.92 2.63
CA GLU A 131 -2.26 0.91 1.23
C GLU A 131 -1.02 1.78 1.06
N LEU A 132 -0.04 1.25 0.33
CA LEU A 132 1.16 1.96 -0.06
C LEU A 132 1.08 2.23 -1.55
N GLY A 133 1.22 3.49 -1.94
CA GLY A 133 1.38 3.92 -3.33
C GLY A 133 2.83 4.25 -3.67
N VAL A 134 3.10 4.29 -4.97
CA VAL A 134 4.34 4.79 -5.53
C VAL A 134 4.46 6.31 -5.37
N PHE A 135 5.68 6.81 -5.21
CA PHE A 135 5.93 8.25 -5.20
C PHE A 135 6.02 8.79 -6.62
N PHE A 136 5.73 10.08 -6.79
CA PHE A 136 5.82 10.76 -8.07
C PHE A 136 6.84 11.88 -7.99
N ASN A 137 7.58 12.07 -9.07
CA ASN A 137 8.43 13.23 -9.26
C ASN A 137 7.54 14.45 -9.54
N GLU A 138 7.56 15.46 -8.67
CA GLU A 138 6.72 16.65 -8.82
C GLU A 138 7.01 17.47 -10.10
N SER A 139 8.21 17.34 -10.67
CA SER A 139 8.61 18.08 -11.89
C SER A 139 8.24 17.36 -13.18
N THR A 140 8.37 16.03 -13.22
CA THR A 140 8.12 15.23 -14.43
C THR A 140 6.75 14.54 -14.43
N GLY A 141 6.16 14.35 -13.25
CA GLY A 141 4.95 13.54 -13.06
C GLY A 141 5.18 12.03 -13.17
N GLU A 142 6.44 11.59 -13.29
CA GLU A 142 6.80 10.18 -13.44
C GLU A 142 6.94 9.50 -12.08
N GLU A 143 6.73 8.19 -12.04
CA GLU A 143 6.92 7.38 -10.85
C GLU A 143 8.39 7.32 -10.42
N ILE A 144 8.60 7.33 -9.11
CA ILE A 144 9.88 7.07 -8.48
C ILE A 144 9.89 5.59 -8.08
N TRP A 145 10.45 4.75 -8.95
CA TRP A 145 10.56 3.32 -8.71
C TRP A 145 11.59 3.02 -7.63
N SER A 146 11.29 2.03 -6.80
CA SER A 146 12.24 1.48 -5.82
C SER A 146 12.94 0.21 -6.32
N PHE A 147 12.52 -0.30 -7.49
CA PHE A 147 13.08 -1.47 -8.15
C PHE A 147 13.64 -1.10 -9.53
N GLY A 148 14.97 -1.09 -9.64
CA GLY A 148 15.73 -0.64 -10.82
C GLY A 148 15.67 0.88 -10.98
N GLU A 149 16.78 1.63 -11.01
CA GLU A 149 17.91 1.61 -11.98
C GLU A 149 18.45 0.25 -12.47
#